data_AF-A0A1V5ZJL7-F1
#
_entry.id   AF-A0A1V5ZJL7-F1
#
_cell.length_a   1.000
_cell.length_b   1.000
_cell.length_c   1.000
_cell.angle_alpha   90.00
_cell.angle_beta   90.00
_cell.angle_gamma   90.00
#
_symmetry.space_group_name_H-M   'P 1'
#
loop_
_entity.id
_entity.type
_entity.pdbx_description
1 polymer ?
#
loop_
_entity_poly.entity_id
_entity_poly.type
_entity_poly.pdbx_seq_one_letter_code
_entity_poly.pdbx_strand_id
1 'polypeptide(L)'
;MNKKTATNAAGRQVLERIAQIGPFLPASLTITRTRCGNARCRCAKEGPLHETALLTWKEGRTTHTLYVPRNLRREVAQWISEWKKLKRLIERMGTVQRQFLQTQKKNNRKPSGPS
;
A
#
# COMPACT_ATOMS: atom_id res chain seq x y z
N MET A 1 -1.67 13.11 27.67
CA MET A 1 -0.30 12.68 27.30
C MET A 1 -0.25 12.40 25.80
N ASN A 2 0.31 13.31 25.00
CA ASN A 2 1.31 13.01 23.97
C ASN A 2 1.70 14.33 23.27
N LYS A 3 2.95 14.77 23.42
CA LYS A 3 3.47 15.90 22.66
C LYS A 3 3.39 15.50 21.18
N LYS A 4 2.50 16.12 20.41
CA LYS A 4 2.55 16.02 18.94
C LYS A 4 3.95 16.45 18.53
N THR A 5 4.77 15.50 18.09
CA THR A 5 6.12 15.77 17.60
C THR A 5 6.04 16.78 16.46
N ALA A 6 6.93 17.76 16.45
CA ALA A 6 6.84 18.89 15.53
C ALA A 6 6.98 18.44 14.06
N THR A 7 6.10 18.97 13.20
CA THR A 7 6.18 18.85 11.74
C THR A 7 5.67 20.14 11.11
N ASN A 8 5.93 20.35 9.81
CA ASN A 8 5.47 21.53 9.09
C ASN A 8 4.01 21.39 8.59
N ALA A 9 3.49 22.42 7.91
CA ALA A 9 2.14 22.39 7.34
C ALA A 9 1.93 21.22 6.35
N ALA A 10 2.92 20.93 5.50
CA ALA A 10 2.84 19.80 4.58
C ALA A 10 2.77 18.45 5.30
N GLY A 11 3.49 18.29 6.42
CA GLY A 11 3.47 17.07 7.22
C GLY A 11 2.10 16.83 7.85
N ARG A 12 1.47 17.90 8.37
CA ARG A 12 0.10 17.85 8.89
C ARG A 12 -0.91 17.40 7.82
N GLN A 13 -0.83 17.96 6.61
CA GLN A 13 -1.69 17.55 5.48
C GLN A 13 -1.51 16.07 5.09
N VAL A 14 -0.28 15.56 5.15
CA VAL A 14 -0.03 14.14 4.87
C VAL A 14 -0.65 13.26 5.96
N LEU A 15 -0.54 13.63 7.23
CA LEU A 15 -1.15 12.91 8.35
C LEU A 15 -2.68 12.93 8.27
N GLU A 16 -3.30 14.04 7.90
CA GLU A 16 -4.75 14.13 7.66
C GLU A 16 -5.20 13.16 6.58
N ARG A 17 -4.45 13.04 5.48
CA ARG A 17 -4.74 12.07 4.41
C ARG A 17 -4.54 10.63 4.86
N ILE A 18 -3.53 10.35 5.68
CA ILE A 18 -3.31 9.02 6.26
C ILE A 18 -4.50 8.63 7.16
N ALA A 19 -5.02 9.57 7.95
CA ALA A 19 -6.16 9.33 8.83
C ALA A 19 -7.47 9.00 8.07
N GLN A 20 -7.54 9.32 6.78
CA GLN A 20 -8.68 9.03 5.91
C GLN A 20 -8.56 7.70 5.15
N ILE A 21 -7.44 6.99 5.28
CA ILE A 21 -7.24 5.70 4.58
C ILE A 21 -8.22 4.65 5.15
N GLY A 22 -8.96 4.00 4.26
CA GLY A 22 -9.86 2.90 4.61
C GLY A 22 -9.12 1.57 4.84
N PRO A 23 -9.84 0.46 5.02
CA PRO A 23 -9.23 -0.87 5.12
C PRO A 23 -8.30 -1.13 3.94
N PHE A 24 -7.08 -1.58 4.25
CA PHE A 24 -6.04 -1.81 3.26
C PHE A 24 -5.38 -3.17 3.45
N LEU A 25 -4.79 -3.69 2.36
CA LEU A 25 -4.15 -4.99 2.37
C LEU A 25 -2.81 -4.92 1.60
N PRO A 26 -1.66 -5.14 2.27
CA PRO A 26 -0.34 -5.11 1.64
C PRO A 26 -0.06 -6.40 0.86
N ALA A 27 -0.81 -6.59 -0.22
CA ALA A 27 -0.77 -7.78 -1.07
C ALA A 27 -0.89 -7.42 -2.55
N SER A 28 -0.76 -8.42 -3.42
CA SER A 28 -1.11 -8.36 -4.83
C SER A 28 -2.21 -9.37 -5.15
N LEU A 29 -3.09 -9.01 -6.08
CA LEU A 29 -4.14 -9.90 -6.59
C LEU A 29 -3.86 -10.17 -8.07
N THR A 30 -3.69 -11.43 -8.42
CA THR A 30 -3.45 -11.87 -9.81
C THR A 30 -4.62 -12.72 -10.26
N ILE A 31 -5.12 -12.45 -11.47
CA ILE A 31 -6.13 -13.30 -12.11
C ILE A 31 -5.42 -14.12 -13.18
N THR A 32 -5.49 -15.44 -13.06
CA THR A 32 -4.95 -16.38 -14.04
C THR A 32 -6.08 -17.17 -14.68
N ARG A 33 -5.85 -17.61 -15.91
CA ARG A 33 -6.76 -18.49 -16.64
C ARG A 33 -6.01 -19.74 -17.03
N THR A 34 -6.47 -20.90 -16.57
CA THR A 34 -5.75 -22.18 -16.77
C THR A 34 -6.67 -23.28 -17.27
N ARG A 35 -6.09 -24.21 -18.03
CA ARG A 35 -6.74 -25.50 -18.31
C ARG A 35 -6.72 -26.33 -17.04
N CYS A 36 -7.87 -26.90 -16.75
CA CYS A 36 -8.06 -27.88 -15.71
C CYS A 36 -7.50 -29.25 -16.16
N GLY A 37 -7.01 -30.06 -15.22
CA GLY A 37 -6.41 -31.37 -15.53
C GLY A 37 -7.42 -32.47 -15.93
N ASN A 38 -8.71 -32.16 -15.95
CA ASN A 38 -9.75 -33.11 -16.31
C ASN A 38 -9.96 -33.13 -17.83
N ALA A 39 -9.55 -34.23 -18.48
CA ALA A 39 -9.69 -34.43 -19.93
C ALA A 39 -11.14 -34.39 -20.45
N ARG A 40 -12.13 -34.63 -19.59
CA ARG A 40 -13.56 -34.54 -19.94
C ARG A 40 -14.13 -33.13 -19.78
N CYS A 41 -13.41 -32.20 -19.15
CA CYS A 41 -13.92 -30.86 -18.97
C CYS A 41 -13.96 -30.11 -20.31
N ARG A 42 -14.98 -29.27 -20.48
CA ARG A 42 -15.09 -28.39 -21.65
C ARG A 42 -13.86 -27.50 -21.82
N CYS A 43 -13.23 -27.08 -20.70
CA CYS A 43 -11.98 -26.31 -20.65
C CYS A 43 -10.83 -26.95 -21.47
N ALA A 44 -10.85 -28.28 -21.62
CA ALA A 44 -9.79 -29.05 -22.26
C ALA A 44 -9.97 -29.18 -23.78
N LYS A 45 -11.20 -28.98 -24.28
CA LYS A 45 -11.55 -29.22 -25.69
C LYS A 45 -11.81 -27.93 -26.46
N GLU A 46 -12.75 -27.12 -25.97
CA GLU A 46 -13.31 -25.98 -26.74
C GLU A 46 -13.89 -24.86 -25.87
N GLY A 47 -13.96 -25.06 -24.55
CA GLY A 47 -14.56 -24.12 -23.62
C GLY A 47 -13.58 -23.09 -23.05
N PRO A 48 -14.09 -22.05 -22.39
CA PRO A 48 -13.26 -21.05 -21.73
C PRO A 48 -12.42 -21.69 -20.62
N LEU A 49 -11.19 -21.17 -20.45
CA LEU A 49 -10.31 -21.56 -19.36
C LEU A 49 -10.89 -21.16 -18.00
N HIS A 50 -10.55 -21.93 -16.97
CA HIS A 50 -10.98 -21.63 -15.61
C HIS A 50 -10.23 -20.41 -15.09
N GLU A 51 -10.97 -19.46 -14.56
CA GLU A 51 -10.40 -18.23 -14.01
C GLU A 51 -10.23 -18.31 -12.50
N THR A 52 -8.99 -18.20 -12.06
CA THR A 52 -8.58 -18.25 -10.66
C THR A 52 -8.02 -16.91 -10.26
N ALA A 53 -8.41 -16.39 -9.10
CA ALA A 53 -7.78 -15.20 -8.53
C ALA A 53 -6.95 -15.61 -7.31
N LEU A 54 -5.68 -15.22 -7.30
CA LEU A 54 -4.74 -15.53 -6.24
C LEU A 54 -4.27 -14.22 -5.59
N LEU A 55 -4.55 -14.08 -4.31
CA LEU A 55 -3.97 -13.08 -3.45
C LEU A 55 -2.59 -13.57 -3.00
N THR A 56 -1.57 -12.74 -3.10
CA THR A 56 -0.21 -13.06 -2.70
C THR A 56 0.36 -11.96 -1.80
N TRP A 57 0.97 -12.35 -0.69
CA TRP A 57 1.68 -11.42 0.20
C TRP A 57 2.95 -12.07 0.76
N LYS A 58 3.80 -11.22 1.35
CA LYS A 58 5.02 -11.65 2.04
C LYS A 58 4.82 -11.51 3.54
N GLU A 59 5.20 -12.55 4.27
CA GLU A 59 5.37 -12.50 5.72
C GLU A 59 6.82 -12.89 6.02
N GLY A 60 7.63 -11.91 6.44
CA GLY A 60 9.08 -12.07 6.50
C GLY A 60 9.68 -12.45 5.14
N ARG A 61 10.31 -13.63 5.06
CA ARG A 61 10.88 -14.17 3.80
C ARG A 61 9.89 -15.06 3.03
N THR A 62 8.80 -15.49 3.66
CA THR A 62 7.86 -16.47 3.12
C THR A 62 6.82 -15.80 2.22
N THR A 63 6.53 -16.41 1.07
CA THR A 63 5.42 -16.00 0.19
C THR A 63 4.18 -16.80 0.54
N HIS A 64 3.11 -16.12 0.91
CA HIS A 64 1.80 -16.72 1.17
C HIS A 64 0.87 -16.44 0.01
N THR A 65 -0.06 -17.38 -0.23
CA THR A 65 -1.07 -17.24 -1.28
C THR A 65 -2.43 -17.68 -0.78
N LEU A 66 -3.50 -17.05 -1.28
CA LEU A 66 -4.89 -17.35 -0.92
C LEU A 66 -5.80 -17.21 -2.14
N TYR A 67 -6.67 -18.19 -2.36
CA TYR A 67 -7.69 -18.12 -3.41
C TYR A 67 -8.76 -17.08 -3.06
N VAL A 68 -9.08 -16.20 -4.03
CA VAL A 68 -10.12 -15.18 -3.86
C VAL A 68 -11.36 -15.53 -4.68
N PRO A 69 -12.51 -15.79 -4.03
CA PRO A 69 -13.76 -16.07 -4.73
C PRO A 69 -14.25 -14.83 -5.48
N ARG A 70 -14.98 -15.05 -6.59
CA ARG A 70 -15.38 -13.99 -7.54
C ARG A 70 -16.07 -12.79 -6.89
N ASN A 71 -16.95 -13.05 -5.92
CA ASN A 71 -17.70 -12.02 -5.21
C ASN A 71 -16.81 -11.08 -4.37
N LEU A 72 -15.66 -11.55 -3.89
CA LEU A 72 -14.75 -10.75 -3.06
C LEU A 72 -13.66 -10.01 -3.84
N ARG A 73 -13.46 -10.34 -5.13
CA ARG A 73 -12.33 -9.79 -5.92
C ARG A 73 -12.34 -8.27 -6.01
N ARG A 74 -13.52 -7.66 -6.12
CA ARG A 74 -13.66 -6.20 -6.20
C ARG A 74 -13.22 -5.54 -4.89
N GLU A 75 -13.67 -6.07 -3.77
CA GLU A 75 -13.35 -5.56 -2.44
C GLU A 75 -11.86 -5.72 -2.12
N VAL A 76 -11.29 -6.91 -2.39
CA VAL A 76 -9.85 -7.15 -2.24
C VAL A 76 -9.03 -6.19 -3.10
N ALA A 77 -9.44 -5.92 -4.34
CA ALA A 77 -8.78 -4.96 -5.20
C ALA A 77 -8.83 -3.53 -4.63
N GLN A 78 -9.93 -3.14 -3.96
CA GLN A 78 -10.04 -1.86 -3.26
C GLN A 78 -9.08 -1.78 -2.08
N TRP A 79 -8.97 -2.82 -1.25
CA TRP A 79 -8.00 -2.84 -0.14
C TRP A 79 -6.55 -2.72 -0.62
N ILE A 80 -6.20 -3.37 -1.74
CA ILE A 80 -4.88 -3.23 -2.37
C ILE A 80 -4.66 -1.81 -2.89
N SER A 81 -5.71 -1.17 -3.41
CA SER A 81 -5.66 0.23 -3.84
C SER A 81 -5.41 1.19 -2.67
N GLU A 82 -6.11 1.00 -1.55
CA GLU A 82 -5.88 1.75 -0.32
C GLU A 82 -4.46 1.57 0.20
N TRP A 83 -3.92 0.35 0.15
CA TRP A 83 -2.52 0.10 0.49
C TRP A 83 -1.55 0.91 -0.38
N LYS A 84 -1.77 0.95 -1.71
CA LYS A 84 -0.95 1.76 -2.62
C LYS A 84 -1.04 3.25 -2.34
N LYS A 85 -2.21 3.75 -1.89
CA LYS A 85 -2.35 5.14 -1.45
C LYS A 85 -1.55 5.38 -0.16
N LEU A 86 -1.73 4.54 0.84
CA LEU A 86 -1.02 4.64 2.12
C LEU A 86 0.49 4.59 1.94
N LYS A 87 1.01 3.64 1.15
CA LYS A 87 2.45 3.50 0.86
C LYS A 87 3.05 4.80 0.33
N ARG A 88 2.38 5.44 -0.64
CA ARG A 88 2.81 6.74 -1.19
C ARG A 88 2.77 7.86 -0.15
N LEU A 89 1.78 7.87 0.73
CA LEU A 89 1.69 8.86 1.81
C LEU A 89 2.81 8.67 2.84
N ILE A 90 3.17 7.43 3.19
CA ILE A 90 4.30 7.12 4.08
C ILE A 90 5.61 7.65 3.48
N GLU A 91 5.88 7.35 2.20
CA GLU A 91 7.07 7.83 1.48
C GLU A 91 7.12 9.37 1.45
N ARG A 92 5.97 10.01 1.19
CA ARG A 92 5.84 11.47 1.21
C ARG A 92 6.08 12.04 2.60
N MET A 93 5.53 11.44 3.66
CA MET A 93 5.74 11.87 5.04
C MET A 93 7.23 11.83 5.40
N GLY A 94 7.92 10.74 5.05
CA GLY A 94 9.36 10.62 5.26
C GLY A 94 10.15 11.71 4.55
N THR A 95 9.77 12.07 3.33
CA THR A 95 10.39 13.17 2.58
C THR A 95 10.17 14.53 3.23
N VAL A 96 8.92 14.83 3.61
CA VAL A 96 8.57 16.09 4.28
C VAL A 96 9.29 16.23 5.62
N GLN A 97 9.39 15.15 6.40
CA GLN A 97 10.05 15.21 7.69
C GLN A 97 11.57 15.41 7.56
N ARG A 98 12.21 14.81 6.54
CA ARG A 98 13.62 15.08 6.21
C ARG A 98 13.85 16.55 5.86
N GLN A 99 12.97 17.14 5.05
CA GLN A 99 13.04 18.56 4.69
C GLN A 99 12.85 19.46 5.91
N PHE A 100 11.88 19.14 6.77
CA PHE A 100 11.67 19.86 8.03
C PHE A 100 12.94 19.87 8.89
N LEU A 101 13.58 18.71 9.08
CA LEU A 101 14.82 18.60 9.84
C LEU A 101 15.96 19.42 9.23
N GLN A 102 16.12 19.39 7.90
CA GLN A 102 17.15 20.17 7.21
C GLN A 102 16.96 21.68 7.43
N THR A 103 15.73 22.18 7.37
CA THR A 103 15.41 23.58 7.64
C THR A 103 15.71 23.95 9.10
N GLN A 104 15.32 23.11 10.06
CA GLN A 104 15.62 23.35 11.47
C GLN A 104 17.14 23.41 11.73
N LYS A 105 17.92 22.50 11.12
CA LYS A 105 19.38 22.51 11.24
C LYS A 105 20.01 23.78 10.65
N LYS A 106 19.49 24.29 9.53
CA LYS A 106 19.97 25.57 8.94
C LYS A 106 19.67 26.74 9.86
N ASN A 107 18.47 26.80 10.43
CA ASN A 107 18.06 27.86 11.35
C ASN A 107 18.91 27.84 12.64
N ASN A 108 19.21 26.66 13.18
CA ASN A 108 20.06 26.51 14.36
C ASN A 108 21.55 26.78 14.10
N ARG A 109 21.98 26.78 12.84
CA ARG A 109 23.37 27.08 12.42
C ARG A 109 23.64 28.57 12.18
N LYS A 110 22.60 29.40 12.07
CA LYS A 110 22.82 30.86 12.01
C LYS A 110 23.21 31.33 13.41
N PRO A 111 24.40 31.89 13.63
CA PRO A 111 24.72 32.47 14.92
C PRO A 111 23.78 33.65 15.16
N SER A 112 23.21 33.70 16.36
CA SER A 112 22.67 34.92 16.94
C SER A 112 23.84 35.92 17.10
N GLY A 113 24.16 36.64 16.03
CA GLY A 113 25.07 37.79 16.06
C GLY A 113 24.31 39.06 16.43
N PRO A 114 24.92 39.98 17.21
CA PRO A 114 24.21 40.97 18.01
C PRO A 114 23.79 42.20 17.20
N SER A 115 22.73 42.88 17.66
CA SER A 115 22.48 44.29 17.41
C SER A 115 22.32 44.99 18.75
#